data_AF-A0A2T4WBN9-F1
#
_entry.id   AF-A0A2T4WBN9-F1
#
_cell.length_a   1.000
_cell.length_b   1.000
_cell.length_c   1.000
_cell.angle_alpha   90.00
_cell.angle_beta   90.00
_cell.angle_gamma   90.00
#
_symmetry.space_group_name_H-M   'P 1'
#
loop_
_entity.id
_entity.type
_entity.pdbx_description
1 polymer ?
#
loop_
_entity_poly.entity_id
_entity_poly.type
_entity_poly.pdbx_seq_one_letter_code
_entity_poly.pdbx_strand_id
1 'polypeptide(L)'
;MRKVYLVIVLTLSIGQLFGQRMRMSSEPNKPEPIELNEVHEMVKNLADSIAVNYIIAEKAPMLKKNLLKELRKGNFDGFKEKNALADHLSNILVTWSNDKHFRIMASEP
;
A
#
# COMPACT_ATOMS: atom_id res chain seq x y z
N MET A 1 31.22 -41.04 20.79
CA MET A 1 30.56 -39.76 20.42
C MET A 1 30.18 -39.75 18.95
N ARG A 2 29.05 -40.38 18.58
CA ARG A 2 28.57 -40.43 17.17
C ARG A 2 27.04 -40.37 17.02
N LYS A 3 26.29 -40.27 18.13
CA LYS A 3 24.82 -40.34 18.14
C LYS A 3 24.11 -39.02 18.49
N VAL A 4 24.86 -37.94 18.73
CA VAL A 4 24.29 -36.62 19.10
C VAL A 4 24.04 -35.73 17.88
N TYR A 5 24.76 -35.96 16.77
CA TYR A 5 24.58 -35.17 15.54
C TYR A 5 23.29 -35.50 14.76
N LEU A 6 22.71 -36.68 14.97
CA LEU A 6 21.55 -37.15 14.20
C LEU A 6 20.24 -36.46 14.61
N VAL A 7 20.20 -35.82 15.79
CA VAL A 7 18.99 -35.16 16.30
C VAL A 7 18.90 -33.69 15.84
N ILE A 8 20.03 -33.04 15.51
CA ILE A 8 20.06 -31.63 15.09
C ILE A 8 19.68 -31.47 13.61
N VAL A 9 19.94 -32.48 12.76
CA VAL A 9 19.59 -32.42 11.34
C VAL A 9 18.07 -32.61 11.13
N LEU A 10 17.38 -33.32 12.02
CA LEU A 10 15.96 -33.63 11.85
C LEU A 10 15.02 -32.46 12.22
N THR A 11 15.48 -31.51 13.04
CA THR A 11 14.65 -30.36 13.46
C THR A 11 14.65 -29.21 12.45
N LEU A 12 15.59 -29.19 11.49
CA LEU A 12 15.67 -28.14 10.45
C LEU A 12 14.66 -28.33 9.31
N SER A 13 14.10 -29.53 9.14
CA SER A 13 13.19 -29.84 8.02
C SER A 13 11.75 -29.37 8.22
N ILE A 14 11.36 -28.99 9.45
CA ILE A 14 9.99 -28.54 9.76
C ILE A 14 9.83 -27.02 9.48
N GLY A 15 10.93 -26.26 9.49
CA GLY A 15 10.91 -24.81 9.30
C GLY A 15 10.60 -24.34 7.86
N GLN A 16 10.82 -25.19 6.84
CA GLN A 16 10.69 -24.78 5.43
C GLN A 16 9.28 -24.96 4.84
N LEU A 17 8.44 -25.80 5.44
CA LEU A 17 7.07 -26.06 4.94
C LEU A 17 6.07 -24.95 5.26
N PHE A 18 6.31 -24.15 6.31
CA PHE A 18 5.43 -23.01 6.65
C PHE A 18 5.71 -21.76 5.79
N GLY A 19 6.93 -21.59 5.27
CA GLY A 19 7.29 -20.42 4.44
C GLY A 19 6.74 -20.47 3.01
N GLN A 20 6.43 -21.65 2.47
CA GLN A 20 5.93 -21.79 1.10
C GLN A 20 4.40 -21.58 0.97
N ARG A 21 3.64 -21.70 2.06
CA ARG A 21 2.17 -21.56 2.03
C ARG A 21 1.67 -20.11 2.03
N MET A 22 2.55 -19.14 2.30
CA MET A 22 2.28 -17.70 2.13
C MET A 22 2.57 -17.17 0.72
N ARG A 23 2.89 -18.05 -0.24
CA ARG A 23 2.94 -17.73 -1.68
C ARG A 23 1.69 -18.22 -2.43
N MET A 24 0.56 -18.33 -1.72
CA MET A 24 -0.72 -18.66 -2.35
C MET A 24 -1.41 -17.38 -2.83
N SER A 25 -1.40 -17.21 -4.15
CA SER A 25 -2.41 -16.49 -4.93
C SER A 25 -2.46 -14.98 -4.77
N SER A 26 -1.46 -14.27 -5.28
CA SER A 26 -1.73 -12.99 -5.93
C SER A 26 -2.10 -13.33 -7.38
N GLU A 27 -3.38 -13.64 -7.63
CA GLU A 27 -3.88 -13.40 -8.99
C GLU A 27 -3.55 -11.93 -9.32
N PRO A 28 -3.02 -11.63 -10.50
CA PRO A 28 -2.81 -10.24 -10.89
C PRO A 28 -4.15 -9.53 -10.77
N ASN A 29 -4.25 -8.57 -9.84
CA ASN A 29 -5.44 -7.74 -9.69
C ASN A 29 -5.79 -7.23 -11.09
N LYS A 30 -6.95 -7.65 -11.58
CA LYS A 30 -7.42 -7.21 -12.89
C LYS A 30 -7.41 -5.68 -12.90
N PRO A 31 -6.96 -5.04 -14.00
CA PRO A 31 -6.97 -3.58 -14.07
C PRO A 31 -8.40 -3.10 -13.90
N GLU A 32 -8.65 -2.42 -12.78
CA GLU A 32 -9.93 -1.80 -12.50
C GLU A 32 -9.90 -0.38 -13.10
N PRO A 33 -10.70 -0.11 -14.15
CA PRO A 33 -10.73 1.21 -14.77
C PRO A 33 -11.27 2.25 -13.78
N ILE A 34 -10.85 3.50 -13.95
CA ILE A 34 -11.33 4.63 -13.15
C ILE A 34 -11.65 5.83 -14.05
N GLU A 35 -12.80 6.44 -13.79
CA GLU A 35 -13.23 7.68 -14.45
C GLU A 35 -12.58 8.91 -13.79
N LEU A 36 -12.41 10.01 -14.53
CA LEU A 36 -11.75 11.22 -14.02
C LEU A 36 -12.44 11.79 -12.76
N ASN A 37 -13.77 11.83 -12.75
CA ASN A 37 -14.51 12.28 -11.57
C ASN A 37 -14.25 11.39 -10.35
N GLU A 38 -14.17 10.07 -10.56
CA GLU A 38 -13.88 9.11 -9.50
C GLU A 38 -12.47 9.30 -8.95
N VAL A 39 -11.46 9.59 -9.80
CA VAL A 39 -10.11 9.97 -9.36
C VAL A 39 -10.19 11.17 -8.40
N HIS A 40 -10.93 12.21 -8.80
CA HIS A 40 -11.04 13.44 -8.01
C HIS A 40 -11.72 13.21 -6.66
N GLU A 41 -12.79 12.41 -6.64
CA GLU A 41 -13.48 12.04 -5.41
C GLU A 41 -12.60 11.19 -4.49
N MET A 42 -11.93 10.17 -5.03
CA MET A 42 -11.03 9.32 -4.25
C MET A 42 -9.90 10.11 -3.60
N VAL A 43 -9.25 11.02 -4.34
CA VAL A 43 -8.18 11.86 -3.79
C VAL A 43 -8.69 12.82 -2.71
N LYS A 44 -9.89 13.41 -2.89
CA LYS A 44 -10.52 14.27 -1.86
C LYS A 44 -10.84 13.46 -0.60
N ASN A 45 -11.49 12.31 -0.75
CA ASN A 45 -11.86 11.43 0.36
C ASN A 45 -10.61 10.94 1.12
N LEU A 46 -9.54 10.61 0.39
CA LEU A 46 -8.25 10.27 1.00
C LEU A 46 -7.69 11.44 1.82
N ALA A 47 -7.68 12.65 1.25
CA ALA A 47 -7.17 13.83 1.92
C ALA A 47 -7.95 14.14 3.22
N ASP A 48 -9.28 13.99 3.18
CA ASP A 48 -10.13 14.16 4.36
C ASP A 48 -9.92 13.04 5.39
N SER A 49 -9.79 11.79 4.96
CA SER A 49 -9.50 10.66 5.84
C SER A 49 -8.15 10.82 6.55
N ILE A 50 -7.10 11.26 5.85
CA ILE A 50 -5.78 11.55 6.44
C ILE A 50 -5.90 12.61 7.53
N ALA A 51 -6.69 13.66 7.31
CA ALA A 51 -6.83 14.74 8.29
C ALA A 51 -7.48 14.31 9.60
N VAL A 52 -8.29 13.24 9.57
CA VAL A 52 -9.00 12.72 10.75
C VAL A 52 -8.27 11.54 11.38
N ASN A 53 -7.69 10.64 10.57
CA ASN A 53 -7.28 9.31 11.02
C ASN A 53 -5.76 9.09 11.02
N TYR A 54 -4.95 10.02 10.48
CA TYR A 54 -3.51 9.79 10.38
C TYR A 54 -2.81 9.91 11.74
N ILE A 55 -2.00 8.91 12.07
CA ILE A 55 -1.40 8.75 13.40
C ILE A 55 -0.40 9.86 13.76
N ILE A 56 0.25 10.47 12.78
CA ILE A 56 1.18 11.60 12.98
C ILE A 56 0.41 12.91 12.74
N ALA A 57 -0.28 13.38 13.77
CA ALA A 57 -1.20 14.52 13.70
C ALA A 57 -0.55 15.79 13.12
N GLU A 58 0.73 16.04 13.41
CA GLU A 58 1.46 17.23 12.92
C GLU A 58 1.65 17.22 11.40
N LYS A 59 1.72 16.03 10.79
CA LYS A 59 1.90 15.87 9.34
C LYS A 59 0.58 15.84 8.59
N ALA A 60 -0.52 15.46 9.23
CA ALA A 60 -1.82 15.29 8.58
C ALA A 60 -2.31 16.55 7.82
N PRO A 61 -2.24 17.79 8.38
CA PRO A 61 -2.63 19.00 7.65
C PRO A 61 -1.78 19.25 6.40
N MET A 62 -0.47 18.99 6.49
CA MET A 62 0.45 19.15 5.37
C MET A 62 0.14 18.14 4.25
N LEU A 63 -0.09 16.86 4.59
CA LEU A 63 -0.43 15.82 3.61
C LEU A 63 -1.73 16.13 2.89
N LYS A 64 -2.79 16.50 3.63
CA LYS A 64 -4.07 16.95 3.05
C LYS A 64 -3.86 18.14 2.11
N LYS A 65 -3.14 19.17 2.55
CA LYS A 65 -2.86 20.36 1.74
C LYS A 65 -2.13 20.02 0.45
N ASN A 66 -1.13 19.14 0.51
CA ASN A 66 -0.34 18.73 -0.65
C ASN A 66 -1.19 17.92 -1.63
N LEU A 67 -1.98 16.94 -1.17
CA LEU A 67 -2.89 16.18 -2.03
C LEU A 67 -3.86 17.09 -2.78
N LEU A 68 -4.53 18.02 -2.07
CA LEU A 68 -5.47 18.94 -2.69
C LEU A 68 -4.79 19.92 -3.66
N LYS A 69 -3.53 20.30 -3.39
CA LYS A 69 -2.75 21.14 -4.30
C LYS A 69 -2.42 20.39 -5.60
N GLU A 70 -1.97 19.15 -5.51
CA GLU A 70 -1.65 18.33 -6.69
C GLU A 70 -2.91 17.98 -7.49
N LEU A 71 -4.04 17.73 -6.81
CA LEU A 71 -5.34 17.53 -7.45
C LEU A 71 -5.77 18.76 -8.26
N ARG A 72 -5.65 19.97 -7.69
CA ARG A 72 -5.99 21.23 -8.40
C ARG A 72 -5.10 21.51 -9.61
N LYS A 73 -3.90 20.95 -9.65
CA LYS A 73 -3.00 21.06 -10.81
C LYS A 73 -3.33 20.08 -11.94
N GLY A 74 -4.24 19.13 -11.70
CA GLY A 74 -4.55 18.05 -12.65
C GLY A 74 -3.50 16.94 -12.67
N ASN A 75 -2.62 16.86 -11.66
CA ASN A 75 -1.54 15.86 -11.65
C ASN A 75 -2.03 14.41 -11.48
N PHE A 76 -3.32 14.24 -11.18
CA PHE A 76 -3.96 12.92 -11.09
C PHE A 76 -4.88 12.62 -12.30
N ASP A 77 -5.07 13.57 -13.22
CA ASP A 77 -6.09 13.42 -14.28
C ASP A 77 -5.73 12.34 -15.32
N GLY A 78 -4.46 11.94 -15.38
CA GLY A 78 -3.96 10.93 -16.31
C GLY A 78 -4.15 9.47 -15.86
N PHE A 79 -4.59 9.23 -14.61
CA PHE A 79 -4.77 7.86 -14.11
C PHE A 79 -6.04 7.24 -14.67
N LYS A 80 -5.89 6.08 -15.32
CA LYS A 80 -6.99 5.29 -15.93
C LYS A 80 -7.26 3.98 -15.20
N GLU A 81 -6.42 3.63 -14.22
CA GLU A 81 -6.54 2.41 -13.43
C GLU A 81 -6.42 2.72 -11.94
N LYS A 82 -7.30 2.13 -11.11
CA LYS A 82 -7.32 2.35 -9.65
C LYS A 82 -6.01 1.93 -8.99
N ASN A 83 -5.46 0.80 -9.41
CA ASN A 83 -4.21 0.26 -8.86
C ASN A 83 -3.04 1.22 -9.13
N ALA A 84 -2.94 1.76 -10.35
CA ALA A 84 -1.91 2.72 -10.71
C ALA A 84 -2.02 4.02 -9.90
N LEU A 85 -3.25 4.50 -9.67
CA LEU A 85 -3.51 5.66 -8.80
C LEU A 85 -3.11 5.35 -7.35
N ALA A 86 -3.51 4.20 -6.80
CA ALA A 86 -3.22 3.80 -5.43
C ALA A 86 -1.71 3.65 -5.18
N ASP A 87 -0.97 3.05 -6.10
CA ASP A 87 0.49 2.91 -6.03
C ASP A 87 1.18 4.27 -6.09
N HIS A 88 0.74 5.15 -7.00
CA HIS A 88 1.27 6.50 -7.10
C HIS A 88 1.04 7.30 -5.81
N LEU A 89 -0.21 7.31 -5.32
CA LEU A 89 -0.59 7.99 -4.08
C LEU A 89 0.19 7.44 -2.87
N SER A 90 0.40 6.13 -2.80
CA SER A 90 1.24 5.51 -1.76
C SER A 90 2.65 6.07 -1.80
N ASN A 91 3.29 6.10 -2.97
CA ASN A 91 4.67 6.56 -3.13
C ASN A 91 4.84 8.05 -2.74
N ILE A 92 3.94 8.93 -3.18
CA ILE A 92 4.04 10.36 -2.83
C ILE A 92 3.79 10.58 -1.33
N LEU A 93 2.87 9.82 -0.74
CA LEU A 93 2.54 9.95 0.68
C LEU A 93 3.66 9.41 1.57
N VAL A 94 4.30 8.30 1.20
CA VAL A 94 5.55 7.84 1.85
C VAL A 94 6.62 8.93 1.77
N THR A 95 6.79 9.55 0.59
CA THR A 95 7.81 10.59 0.39
C THR A 95 7.55 11.82 1.24
N TRP A 96 6.32 12.32 1.31
CA TRP A 96 5.98 13.52 2.08
C TRP A 96 5.93 13.26 3.59
N SER A 97 5.45 12.10 4.00
CA SER A 97 5.31 11.75 5.41
C SER A 97 6.59 11.18 6.02
N ASN A 98 7.52 10.67 5.21
CA ASN A 98 8.63 9.81 5.64
C ASN A 98 8.15 8.56 6.42
N ASP A 99 6.92 8.12 6.17
CA ASP A 99 6.31 6.93 6.76
C ASP A 99 6.34 5.79 5.74
N LYS A 100 7.24 4.83 5.94
CA LYS A 100 7.43 3.68 5.04
C LYS A 100 6.25 2.71 5.06
N HIS A 101 5.35 2.83 6.04
CA HIS A 101 4.18 1.98 6.17
C HIS A 101 2.94 2.60 5.51
N PHE A 102 3.04 3.81 4.96
CA PHE A 102 1.94 4.43 4.22
C PHE A 102 1.68 3.65 2.93
N ARG A 103 0.59 2.90 2.89
CA ARG A 103 0.18 2.12 1.73
C ARG A 103 -1.33 2.19 1.54
N ILE A 104 -1.75 2.50 0.33
CA ILE A 104 -3.13 2.42 -0.11
C ILE A 104 -3.28 1.09 -0.83
N MET A 105 -4.16 0.24 -0.32
CA MET A 105 -4.48 -1.03 -0.97
C MET A 105 -5.73 -0.84 -1.82
N ALA A 106 -5.74 -1.45 -3.01
CA ALA A 106 -6.96 -1.63 -3.76
C ALA A 106 -7.91 -2.51 -2.93
N SER A 107 -9.19 -2.17 -2.90
CA SER A 107 -10.20 -3.00 -2.26
C SER A 107 -10.21 -4.38 -2.91
N GLU A 108 -10.16 -5.44 -2.09
CA GLU A 108 -10.37 -6.80 -2.59
C GLU A 108 -11.78 -6.92 -3.20
N PRO A 109 -11.94 -7.75 -4.26
CA PRO A 109 -13.22 -7.96 -4.94
C PRO A 109 -14.29 -8.61 -4.06
#